data_AF-A0A833FZR0-F1
#
_entry.id   AF-A0A833FZR0-F1
#
_cell.length_a   1.000
_cell.length_b   1.000
_cell.length_c   1.000
_cell.angle_alpha   90.00
_cell.angle_beta   90.00
_cell.angle_gamma   90.00
#
_symmetry.space_group_name_H-M   'P 1'
#
loop_
_entity.id
_entity.type
_entity.pdbx_description
1 polymer ?
#
loop_
_entity_poly.entity_id
_entity_poly.type
_entity_poly.pdbx_seq_one_letter_code
_entity_poly.pdbx_strand_id
1 'polypeptide(L)' 'AQGADARLVKIQAGLKAFGNDDIKLDGVIGARTKSAIKEFQSLFGLPQTGEPDEVVYAKMREIGLTD' A
#
# COMPACT_ATOMS: atom_id res chain seq x y z
N ALA A 1 6.79 0.43 -18.17
CA ALA A 1 6.37 1.42 -17.15
C ALA A 1 4.92 1.19 -16.66
N GLN A 2 3.96 0.91 -17.54
CA GLN A 2 2.51 0.86 -17.24
C GLN A 2 2.03 -0.15 -16.17
N GLY A 3 2.85 -1.11 -15.74
CA GLY A 3 2.47 -2.11 -14.71
C GLY A 3 2.71 -1.69 -13.26
N ALA A 4 3.67 -0.80 -13.01
CA ALA A 4 4.01 -0.35 -11.65
C ALA A 4 2.98 0.64 -11.10
N ASP A 5 2.49 1.54 -11.95
CA ASP A 5 1.51 2.57 -11.58
C ASP A 5 0.16 1.94 -11.22
N ALA A 6 -0.31 0.97 -12.02
CA ALA A 6 -1.57 0.26 -11.76
C ALA A 6 -1.53 -0.53 -10.44
N ARG A 7 -0.40 -1.16 -10.12
CA ARG A 7 -0.23 -1.87 -8.85
C ARG A 7 -0.16 -0.91 -7.66
N LEU A 8 0.51 0.22 -7.81
CA LEU A 8 0.59 1.23 -6.75
C LEU A 8 -0.78 1.83 -6.44
N VAL A 9 -1.61 2.09 -7.46
CA VAL A 9 -3.00 2.53 -7.25
C VAL A 9 -3.80 1.50 -6.46
N LYS A 10 -3.61 0.20 -6.70
CA LYS A 10 -4.24 -0.86 -5.89
C LYS A 10 -3.75 -0.84 -4.44
N ILE A 11 -2.45 -0.67 -4.22
CA ILE A 11 -1.89 -0.53 -2.86
C ILE A 11 -2.49 0.69 -2.16
N GLN A 12 -2.56 1.85 -2.84
CA GLN A 12 -3.18 3.06 -2.30
C GLN A 12 -4.67 2.83 -1.97
N ALA A 13 -5.41 2.12 -2.82
CA ALA A 13 -6.80 1.74 -2.55
C ALA A 13 -6.91 0.83 -1.31
N GLY A 14 -6.02 -0.17 -1.19
CA GLY A 14 -5.98 -1.05 -0.02
C GLY A 14 -5.63 -0.33 1.27
N LEU A 15 -4.67 0.61 1.23
CA LEU A 15 -4.34 1.45 2.38
C LEU A 15 -5.50 2.35 2.79
N LYS A 16 -6.24 2.90 1.82
CA LYS A 16 -7.45 3.67 2.07
C LYS A 16 -8.52 2.82 2.76
N ALA A 17 -8.80 1.63 2.23
CA ALA A 17 -9.73 0.67 2.81
C ALA A 17 -9.32 0.20 4.22
N PHE A 18 -8.01 0.16 4.48
CA PHE A 18 -7.44 -0.20 5.79
C PHE A 18 -7.63 0.88 6.87
N GLY A 19 -7.99 2.12 6.48
CA GLY A 19 -8.24 3.24 7.40
C GLY A 19 -7.44 4.51 7.09
N ASN A 20 -6.65 4.54 6.01
CA ASN A 20 -5.91 5.72 5.60
C ASN A 20 -6.72 6.57 4.59
N ASP A 21 -7.82 7.15 5.05
CA ASP A 21 -8.81 7.84 4.20
C ASP A 21 -8.27 8.99 3.35
N ASP A 22 -7.17 9.56 3.81
CA ASP A 22 -6.49 10.73 3.28
C ASP A 22 -5.51 10.42 2.13
N ILE A 23 -5.35 9.15 1.75
CA ILE A 23 -4.49 8.71 0.65
C ILE A 23 -5.17 8.96 -0.69
N LYS A 24 -4.40 9.50 -1.62
CA LYS A 24 -4.80 9.66 -3.03
C LYS A 24 -4.47 8.40 -3.81
N LEU A 25 -5.36 8.02 -4.73
CA LEU A 25 -5.20 6.90 -5.67
C LEU A 25 -4.60 7.40 -6.99
N ASP A 26 -3.46 8.07 -6.89
CA ASP A 26 -2.80 8.78 -8.01
C ASP A 26 -1.58 8.05 -8.57
N GLY A 27 -1.21 6.90 -8.00
CA GLY A 27 -0.01 6.17 -8.39
C GLY A 27 1.29 6.87 -7.97
N VAL A 28 1.25 7.76 -6.97
CA VAL A 28 2.43 8.48 -6.46
C VAL A 28 2.81 8.04 -5.03
N ILE A 29 4.10 7.74 -4.84
CA ILE A 29 4.65 7.40 -3.53
C ILE A 29 5.02 8.68 -2.77
N GLY A 30 4.00 9.38 -2.27
CA GLY A 30 4.17 10.54 -1.38
C GLY A 30 4.47 10.15 0.07
N ALA A 31 4.79 11.15 0.91
CA ALA A 31 5.07 10.94 2.32
C ALA A 31 3.92 10.23 3.07
N ARG A 32 2.66 10.57 2.75
CA ARG A 32 1.48 9.89 3.31
C ARG A 32 1.43 8.42 2.92
N THR A 33 1.62 8.11 1.63
CA THR A 33 1.67 6.72 1.13
C THR A 33 2.76 5.92 1.86
N LYS A 34 3.97 6.48 2.02
CA LYS A 34 5.06 5.80 2.73
C LYS A 34 4.74 5.54 4.20
N SER A 35 4.18 6.52 4.90
CA SER A 35 3.81 6.35 6.32
C SER A 35 2.75 5.28 6.52
N ALA A 36 1.72 5.27 5.67
CA ALA A 36 0.66 4.26 5.73
C ALA A 36 1.18 2.86 5.41
N ILE A 37 2.13 2.73 4.47
CA ILE A 37 2.80 1.45 4.19
C ILE A 37 3.58 0.98 5.42
N LYS A 38 4.29 1.86 6.13
CA LYS A 38 5.02 1.48 7.36
C LYS A 38 4.09 1.01 8.46
N GLU A 39 2.95 1.67 8.63
CA GLU A 39 1.95 1.27 9.61
C GLU A 39 1.37 -0.11 9.28
N PHE A 40 0.97 -0.32 8.02
CA PHE A 40 0.55 -1.62 7.52
C PHE A 40 1.61 -2.70 7.75
N GLN A 41 2.85 -2.43 7.37
CA GLN A 41 3.97 -3.35 7.57
C GLN A 41 4.15 -3.68 9.06
N SER A 42 4.09 -2.68 9.95
CA SER A 42 4.18 -2.88 11.39
C SER A 42 3.06 -3.78 11.92
N LEU A 43 1.83 -3.56 11.50
CA LEU A 43 0.66 -4.31 11.97
C LEU A 43 0.69 -5.77 11.54
N PHE A 44 1.29 -6.06 10.39
CA PHE A 44 1.40 -7.43 9.86
C PHE A 44 2.78 -8.08 10.08
N GLY A 45 3.66 -7.46 10.88
CA GLY A 45 4.98 -8.01 11.20
C GLY A 45 5.95 -8.06 10.02
N LEU A 46 5.76 -7.19 9.03
CA LEU A 46 6.63 -7.07 7.85
C LEU A 46 7.78 -6.08 8.12
N PRO A 47 8.88 -6.13 7.34
CA PRO A 47 9.91 -5.10 7.37
C PRO A 47 9.33 -3.71 7.07
N GLN A 48 9.54 -2.74 7.95
CA GLN A 48 8.96 -1.39 7.87
C GLN A 48 9.71 -0.46 6.90
N THR A 49 9.85 -0.88 5.64
CA THR A 49 10.55 -0.12 4.59
C THR A 49 9.80 1.16 4.20
N GLY A 50 8.47 1.15 4.29
CA GLY A 50 7.59 2.18 3.75
C GLY A 50 7.49 2.17 2.22
N GLU A 51 8.02 1.13 1.57
CA GLU A 51 8.03 0.98 0.13
C GLU A 51 6.89 0.06 -0.32
N PRO A 52 6.21 0.34 -1.44
CA PRO A 52 5.11 -0.46 -1.97
C PRO A 52 5.62 -1.72 -2.69
N ASP A 53 6.38 -2.54 -1.96
CA ASP A 53 7.04 -3.74 -2.47
C ASP A 53 6.09 -4.95 -2.59
N GLU A 54 6.62 -6.06 -3.12
CA GLU A 54 5.86 -7.29 -3.34
C GLU A 54 5.32 -7.91 -2.07
N VAL A 55 6.05 -7.77 -0.96
CA VAL A 55 5.64 -8.30 0.34
C VAL A 55 4.38 -7.57 0.82
N VAL A 56 4.35 -6.23 0.70
CA VAL A 56 3.17 -5.42 1.03
C VAL A 56 1.98 -5.81 0.16
N TYR A 57 2.16 -5.87 -1.16
CA TYR A 57 1.07 -6.17 -2.09
C TYR A 57 0.52 -7.59 -1.91
N ALA A 58 1.39 -8.58 -1.73
CA ALA A 58 0.99 -9.96 -1.46
C ALA A 58 0.18 -10.06 -0.16
N LYS A 59 0.62 -9.38 0.90
CA LYS A 59 -0.11 -9.39 2.17
C LYS A 59 -1.49 -8.73 2.03
N MET A 60 -1.60 -7.63 1.31
CA MET A 60 -2.89 -6.98 1.04
C MET A 60 -3.84 -7.88 0.24
N ARG A 61 -3.33 -8.64 -0.73
CA ARG A 61 -4.11 -9.64 -1.50
C ARG A 61 -4.59 -10.78 -0.59
N GLU A 62 -3.71 -11.31 0.26
CA GLU A 62 -4.02 -12.39 1.19
C GLU A 62 -5.20 -12.04 2.11
N ILE A 63 -5.29 -10.79 2.55
CA ILE A 63 -6.34 -10.31 3.46
C ILE A 63 -7.50 -9.59 2.74
N GLY A 64 -7.51 -9.57 1.40
CA GLY A 64 -8.64 -9.06 0.60
C GLY A 64 -8.75 -7.54 0.47
N LEU A 65 -7.66 -6.78 0.60
CA LEU A 65 -7.67 -5.30 0.48
C LEU A 65 -7.46 -4.76 -0.94
N THR A 66 -7.17 -5.62 -1.93
CA THR A 66 -6.72 -5.19 -3.28
C THR A 66 -7.45 -5.87 -4.43
N ASP A 67 -8.57 -6.54 -4.14
CA ASP A 67 -9.48 -7.14 -5.13
C ASP A 67 -10.55 -6.15 -5.62
#